data_AF-A0A969GST2-F1
#
_entry.id   AF-A0A969GST2-F1
#
_cell.length_a   1.000
_cell.length_b   1.000
_cell.length_c   1.000
_cell.angle_alpha   90.00
_cell.angle_beta   90.00
_cell.angle_gamma   90.00
#
_symmetry.space_group_name_H-M   'P 1'
#
loop_
_entity.id
_entity.type
_entity.pdbx_description
1 polymer ?
#
loop_
_entity_poly.entity_id
_entity_poly.type
_entity_poly.pdbx_seq_one_letter_code
_entity_poly.pdbx_strand_id
1 'polypeptide(L)'
;MLIEAGFRDVQASAVCEAFGSVESVRYWGMLNSQGIREEIHRAQIEQLGLADEGTIAEMSRAWEQWTENPDAFLCRHMVRGGGLEGVDTASEQAVS
;
A
#
# COMPACT_ATOMS: atom_id res chain seq x y z
N MET A 1 3.03 10.40 -14.15
CA MET A 1 3.69 9.07 -14.02
C MET A 1 5.21 9.25 -13.93
N LEU A 2 5.96 8.35 -13.28
CA LEU A 2 7.41 8.52 -12.97
C LEU A 2 8.27 8.97 -14.16
N ILE A 3 8.00 8.46 -15.36
CA ILE A 3 8.70 8.87 -16.60
C ILE A 3 8.43 10.36 -16.92
N GLU A 4 7.17 10.80 -16.79
CA GLU A 4 6.78 12.20 -16.99
C GLU A 4 7.38 13.11 -15.91
N ALA A 5 7.74 12.55 -14.75
CA ALA A 5 8.46 13.24 -13.69
C ALA A 5 9.99 13.23 -13.86
N GLY A 6 10.52 12.72 -14.98
CA GLY A 6 11.95 12.77 -15.33
C GLY A 6 12.80 11.61 -14.79
N PHE A 7 12.20 10.62 -14.14
CA PHE A 7 12.92 9.43 -13.68
C PHE A 7 13.37 8.57 -14.86
N ARG A 8 14.61 8.07 -14.79
CA ARG A 8 15.18 7.11 -15.75
C ARG A 8 15.32 5.73 -15.11
N ASP A 9 15.40 4.70 -15.96
CA ASP A 9 15.49 3.29 -15.53
C ASP A 9 14.39 2.91 -14.51
N VAL A 10 13.14 3.19 -14.87
CA VAL A 10 11.99 2.91 -14.00
C VAL A 10 11.76 1.41 -13.92
N GLN A 11 11.89 0.86 -12.72
CA GLN A 11 11.63 -0.54 -12.43
C GLN A 11 10.49 -0.68 -11.43
N ALA A 12 9.74 -1.78 -11.55
CA ALA A 12 8.70 -2.14 -10.61
C ALA A 12 8.90 -3.57 -10.13
N SER A 13 8.60 -3.79 -8.84
CA SER A 13 8.48 -5.12 -8.26
C SER A 13 7.09 -5.28 -7.65
N ALA A 14 6.58 -6.50 -7.70
CA ALA A 14 5.32 -6.86 -7.09
C ALA A 14 5.50 -8.10 -6.22
N VAL A 15 4.84 -8.10 -5.07
CA VAL A 15 4.72 -9.25 -4.18
C VAL A 15 3.24 -9.55 -4.03
N CYS A 16 2.87 -10.82 -4.18
CA CYS A 16 1.52 -11.31 -3.96
C CYS A 16 1.57 -12.45 -2.94
N GLU A 17 0.82 -12.32 -1.86
CA GLU A 17 0.74 -13.28 -0.76
C GLU A 17 -0.72 -13.73 -0.61
N ALA A 18 -0.94 -15.04 -0.55
CA ALA A 18 -2.26 -15.62 -0.32
C ALA A 18 -2.25 -16.47 0.95
N PHE A 19 -3.22 -16.21 1.83
CA PHE A 19 -3.34 -16.84 3.14
C PHE A 19 -4.63 -17.65 3.18
N GLY A 20 -4.49 -18.98 3.14
CA GLY A 20 -5.62 -19.91 3.08
C GLY A 20 -5.94 -20.65 4.38
N SER A 21 -5.11 -20.51 5.43
CA SER A 21 -5.40 -21.11 6.73
C SER A 21 -6.22 -20.16 7.60
N VAL A 22 -7.13 -20.70 8.41
CA VAL A 22 -7.93 -19.91 9.37
C VAL A 22 -7.05 -19.04 10.26
N GLU A 23 -5.93 -19.57 10.73
CA GLU A 23 -4.96 -18.84 11.56
C GLU A 23 -4.34 -17.64 10.83
N SER A 24 -3.86 -17.85 9.60
CA SER A 24 -3.24 -16.78 8.81
C SER A 24 -4.27 -15.72 8.38
N VAL A 25 -5.48 -16.13 8.03
CA VAL A 25 -6.59 -15.20 7.72
C VAL A 25 -6.94 -14.36 8.94
N ARG A 26 -7.07 -14.97 10.12
CA ARG A 26 -7.33 -14.25 11.38
C ARG A 26 -6.23 -13.23 11.68
N TYR A 27 -4.98 -13.66 11.62
CA TYR A 27 -3.83 -12.81 11.89
C TYR A 27 -3.80 -11.59 10.97
N TRP A 28 -3.87 -11.82 9.65
CA TRP A 28 -3.76 -10.73 8.67
C TRP A 28 -5.02 -9.88 8.58
N GLY A 29 -6.21 -10.44 8.73
CA GLY A 29 -7.44 -9.67 8.78
C GLY A 29 -7.47 -8.74 10.00
N MET A 30 -7.00 -9.23 11.16
CA MET A 30 -6.91 -8.41 12.38
C MET A 30 -5.91 -7.27 12.20
N LEU A 31 -4.73 -7.53 11.63
CA LEU A 31 -3.77 -6.47 11.31
C LEU A 31 -4.34 -5.41 10.36
N ASN A 32 -5.11 -5.80 9.34
CA ASN A 32 -5.76 -4.84 8.45
C ASN A 32 -6.84 -4.00 9.17
N SER A 33 -7.62 -4.63 10.05
CA SER A 33 -8.63 -3.93 10.85
C SER A 33 -8.03 -2.83 11.74
N GLN A 34 -6.82 -3.09 12.28
CA GLN A 34 -6.08 -2.13 13.11
C GLN A 34 -5.39 -1.08 12.25
N GLY A 35 -4.74 -1.49 11.15
CA GLY A 35 -4.00 -0.61 10.26
C GLY A 35 -4.87 0.50 9.67
N ILE A 36 -6.11 0.22 9.27
CA ILE A 36 -7.01 1.25 8.71
C ILE A 36 -7.42 2.32 9.74
N ARG A 37 -7.32 2.02 11.04
CA ARG A 37 -7.59 2.96 12.13
C ARG A 37 -6.36 3.79 12.51
N GLU A 38 -5.16 3.47 12.03
CA GLU A 38 -3.96 4.24 12.33
C GLU A 38 -4.10 5.67 11.81
N GLU A 39 -3.67 6.65 12.61
CA GLU A 39 -3.82 8.08 12.33
C GLU A 39 -3.19 8.47 10.99
N ILE A 40 -2.04 7.88 10.65
CA ILE A 40 -1.36 8.15 9.38
C ILE A 40 -2.19 7.72 8.16
N HIS A 41 -2.87 6.58 8.24
CA HIS A 41 -3.73 6.10 7.16
C HIS A 41 -5.04 6.88 7.10
N ARG A 42 -5.64 7.18 8.26
CA ARG A 42 -6.86 7.99 8.34
C ARG A 42 -6.66 9.38 7.73
N ALA A 43 -5.58 10.06 8.10
CA ALA A 43 -5.25 11.38 7.58
C ALA A 43 -5.06 11.36 6.06
N GLN A 44 -4.42 10.33 5.51
CA GLN A 44 -4.26 10.18 4.07
C GLN A 44 -5.59 9.88 3.36
N ILE A 45 -6.42 9.00 3.92
CA ILE A 45 -7.73 8.63 3.37
C ILE A 45 -8.64 9.87 3.30
N GLU A 46 -8.66 10.69 4.37
CA GLU A 46 -9.43 11.93 4.43
C GLU A 46 -8.88 12.98 3.45
N GLN A 47 -7.56 13.19 3.40
CA GLN A 47 -6.92 14.14 2.47
C GLN A 47 -7.21 13.80 1.01
N LEU A 48 -7.29 12.51 0.68
CA LEU A 48 -7.59 12.02 -0.66
C LEU A 48 -9.10 11.94 -0.95
N GLY A 49 -9.96 12.22 0.04
CA GLY A 49 -11.41 12.14 -0.10
C GLY A 49 -11.93 10.74 -0.39
N LEU A 50 -11.23 9.69 0.06
CA LEU A 50 -11.55 8.29 -0.25
C LEU A 50 -12.63 7.71 0.66
N ALA A 51 -12.69 8.14 1.92
CA ALA A 51 -13.68 7.71 2.90
C ALA A 51 -13.74 8.71 4.07
N ASP A 52 -14.88 8.76 4.77
CA ASP A 52 -15.02 9.49 6.02
C ASP A 52 -14.77 8.58 7.25
N GLU A 53 -14.76 9.17 8.45
CA GLU A 53 -14.52 8.44 9.69
C GLU A 53 -15.53 7.31 9.91
N GLY A 54 -16.81 7.53 9.57
CA GLY A 54 -17.86 6.53 9.69
C GLY A 54 -17.58 5.31 8.81
N THR A 55 -17.21 5.56 7.55
CA THR A 55 -16.85 4.52 6.58
C THR A 55 -15.61 3.74 7.02
N ILE A 56 -14.58 4.40 7.54
CA ILE A 56 -13.37 3.74 8.08
C ILE A 56 -13.73 2.82 9.26
N ALA A 57 -14.60 3.29 10.15
CA ALA A 57 -15.07 2.50 11.30
C ALA A 57 -15.87 1.26 10.84
N GLU A 58 -16.75 1.40 9.85
CA GLU A 58 -17.51 0.30 9.26
C GLU A 58 -16.60 -0.73 8.59
N MET A 59 -15.62 -0.28 7.81
CA MET A 59 -14.64 -1.16 7.16
C MET A 59 -13.85 -1.95 8.20
N SER A 60 -13.36 -1.29 9.25
CA SER A 60 -12.61 -1.96 10.31
C SER A 60 -13.46 -2.99 11.05
N ARG A 61 -14.73 -2.66 11.34
CA ARG A 61 -15.68 -3.61 11.94
C ARG A 61 -15.96 -4.80 11.03
N ALA A 62 -16.07 -4.59 9.72
CA ALA A 62 -16.27 -5.68 8.76
C ALA A 62 -15.07 -6.64 8.76
N TRP A 63 -13.84 -6.12 8.83
CA TRP A 63 -12.65 -6.95 9.00
C TRP A 63 -12.67 -7.76 10.30
N GLU A 64 -12.98 -7.12 11.43
CA GLU A 64 -13.08 -7.80 12.73
C GLU A 64 -14.09 -8.96 12.67
N GLN A 65 -15.31 -8.70 12.20
CA GLN A 65 -16.38 -9.71 12.10
C GLN A 65 -16.00 -10.88 11.18
N TRP A 66 -15.41 -10.58 10.02
CA TRP A 66 -14.99 -11.63 9.09
C TRP A 66 -13.90 -12.52 9.69
N THR A 67 -12.97 -11.97 10.48
CA THR A 67 -11.92 -12.78 11.11
C THR A 67 -12.42 -13.72 12.20
N GLU A 68 -13.56 -13.44 12.82
CA GLU A 68 -14.16 -14.36 13.81
C GLU A 68 -14.53 -15.70 13.15
N ASN A 69 -15.13 -15.64 11.95
CA ASN A 69 -15.58 -16.79 11.17
C ASN A 69 -15.17 -16.64 9.69
N PRO A 70 -13.90 -16.86 9.33
CA PRO A 70 -13.43 -16.65 7.98
C PRO A 70 -13.99 -17.72 7.04
N ASP A 71 -14.60 -17.27 5.96
CA ASP A 71 -15.22 -18.09 4.92
C ASP A 71 -14.47 -18.00 3.56
N ALA A 72 -13.39 -17.22 3.52
CA ALA A 72 -12.57 -16.99 2.33
C ALA A 72 -11.08 -16.89 2.69
N PHE A 73 -10.22 -16.89 1.66
CA PHE A 73 -8.79 -16.63 1.80
C PHE A 73 -8.50 -15.12 1.74
N LEU A 74 -7.40 -14.70 2.35
CA LEU A 74 -6.90 -13.33 2.24
C LEU A 74 -5.83 -13.25 1.16
N CYS A 75 -5.92 -12.28 0.27
CA CYS A 75 -4.88 -11.98 -0.72
C CYS A 75 -4.38 -10.55 -0.51
N ARG A 76 -3.06 -10.39 -0.45
CA ARG A 76 -2.39 -9.09 -0.35
C ARG A 76 -1.43 -8.93 -1.50
N HIS A 77 -1.46 -7.76 -2.12
CA HIS A 77 -0.49 -7.37 -3.13
C HIS A 77 0.24 -6.10 -2.67
N MET A 78 1.54 -6.06 -2.92
CA MET A 78 2.35 -4.86 -2.76
C MET A 78 3.06 -4.59 -4.07
N VAL A 79 2.89 -3.38 -4.60
CA VAL A 79 3.62 -2.90 -5.77
C VAL A 79 4.57 -1.81 -5.32
N ARG A 80 5.84 -1.93 -5.70
CA ARG A 80 6.87 -0.91 -5.46
C ARG A 80 7.46 -0.50 -6.80
N GLY A 81 7.37 0.78 -7.13
CA GLY A 81 8.02 1.39 -8.28
C GLY A 81 9.11 2.35 -7.83
N GLY A 82 10.24 2.35 -8.52
CA GLY A 82 11.34 3.27 -8.29
C GLY A 82 12.09 3.55 -9.59
N GLY A 83 12.81 4.67 -9.63
CA GLY A 83 13.71 5.02 -10.71
C GLY A 83 14.84 5.88 -10.18
N LEU A 84 15.89 6.05 -10.97
CA LEU A 84 16.96 6.99 -10.65
C LEU A 84 16.54 8.39 -11.09
N GLU A 85 16.70 9.39 -10.21
CA GLU A 85 16.58 10.78 -10.61
C GLU A 85 17.68 11.09 -11.63
N GLY A 86 17.31 11.69 -12.76
CA GLY A 86 18.29 12.12 -13.75
C GLY A 86 19.14 13.25 -13.18
N VAL A 87 20.37 12.95 -12.74
CA VAL A 87 21.38 13.99 -12.53
C VAL A 87 21.71 14.56 -13.91
N ASP A 88 21.55 15.86 -14.08
CA ASP A 88 21.93 16.56 -15.31
C ASP A 88 23.46 16.53 -15.45
N THR A 89 23.99 15.52 -16.16
CA THR A 89 25.44 15.33 -16.35
C THR A 89 26.06 16.30 -17.35
N ALA A 90 25.38 17.41 -17.67
CA ALA A 90 25.87 18.43 -18.59
C ALA A 90 27.10 19.22 -18.09
N SER A 91 27.55 19.05 -16.84
CA SER A 91 28.67 19.82 -16.29
C SER A 91 30.04 19.11 -16.24
N GLU A 92 30.16 17.86 -16.68
CA GLU A 92 31.43 17.09 -16.54
C GLU A 92 32.36 17.07 -17.78
N GLN A 93 32.04 17.80 -18.86
CA GLN A 93 32.94 17.92 -20.03
C GLN A 93 33.72 19.26 -20.12
N ALA A 94 33.75 20.06 -19.05
CA ALA A 94 34.42 21.36 -19.06
C ALA A 94 35.64 21.44 -18.13
N VAL A 95 36.43 20.37 -17.98
CA VAL A 95 37.84 20.49 -17.53
C VAL A 95 38.68 19.40 -18.21
N SER A 96 39.31 19.76 -19.33
CA SER A 96 40.50 19.10 -19.86
C SER A 96 41.59 20.15 -20.07
#